data_AF-A0A9C6WQH2-F1
#
_entry.id   AF-A0A9C6WQH2-F1
#
_cell.length_a   1.000
_cell.length_b   1.000
_cell.length_c   1.000
_cell.angle_alpha   90.00
_cell.angle_beta   90.00
_cell.angle_gamma   90.00
#
_symmetry.space_group_name_H-M   'P 1'
#
loop_
_entity.id
_entity.type
_entity.pdbx_description
1 polymer ?
#
loop_
_entity_poly.entity_id
_entity_poly.type
_entity_poly.pdbx_seq_one_letter_code
_entity_poly.pdbx_strand_id
1 'polypeptide(L)'
;MAFLQLERSNQSNVLEARAGYYEKPIATIDFASLYPSIMMAYNLCYCTLVTPEDVRKLNLPPESVNKTPSGETFVKSNLQKASIGMDNLNA
;
A
#
# COMPACT_ATOMS: atom_id res chain seq x y z
N MET A 1 4.92 -6.70 34.37
CA MET A 1 3.71 -6.07 33.80
C MET A 1 3.97 -5.84 32.33
N ALA A 2 3.21 -6.52 31.48
CA ALA A 2 3.17 -6.33 30.02
C ALA A 2 2.53 -4.96 29.67
N PHE A 3 2.49 -4.61 28.37
CA PHE A 3 2.05 -3.35 27.74
C PHE A 3 3.22 -2.36 27.55
N LEU A 4 3.74 -2.09 26.35
CA LEU A 4 3.23 -2.18 24.99
C LEU A 4 4.35 -2.61 24.03
N GLN A 5 4.32 -3.86 23.57
CA GLN A 5 4.97 -4.24 22.32
C GLN A 5 4.12 -3.62 21.22
N LEU A 6 4.48 -2.42 20.77
CA LEU A 6 3.85 -1.75 19.64
C LEU A 6 3.83 -2.75 18.48
N GLU A 7 2.63 -3.08 17.97
CA GLU A 7 2.44 -4.14 17.01
C GLU A 7 3.38 -3.98 15.82
N ARG A 8 4.28 -4.96 15.64
CA ARG A 8 5.10 -5.08 14.44
C ARG A 8 4.13 -5.31 13.28
N SER A 9 3.74 -4.24 12.60
CA SER A 9 3.22 -4.37 11.23
C SER A 9 4.28 -5.12 10.44
N ASN A 10 3.89 -6.19 9.73
CA ASN A 10 4.81 -7.01 8.94
C ASN A 10 5.44 -6.15 7.82
N GLN A 11 6.53 -5.45 8.13
CA GLN A 11 7.07 -4.36 7.34
C GLN A 11 7.68 -4.80 6.01
N SER A 12 8.15 -6.04 5.90
CA SER A 12 8.62 -6.64 4.65
C SER A 12 8.86 -8.14 4.85
N ASN A 13 8.57 -8.96 3.85
CA ASN A 13 9.00 -10.35 3.83
C ASN A 13 10.42 -10.41 3.28
N VAL A 14 11.36 -10.98 4.04
CA VAL A 14 12.73 -11.22 3.61
C VAL A 14 12.86 -12.69 3.27
N LEU A 15 13.24 -12.98 2.02
CA LEU A 15 13.49 -14.36 1.59
C LEU A 15 14.76 -14.90 2.24
N GLU A 16 14.73 -16.16 2.67
CA GLU A 16 15.91 -16.85 3.20
C GLU A 16 17.00 -16.98 2.14
N ALA A 17 18.22 -16.57 2.49
CA ALA A 17 19.35 -16.59 1.57
C ALA A 17 19.93 -18.00 1.45
N ARG A 18 20.14 -18.47 0.21
CA ARG A 18 20.91 -19.70 -0.05
C ARG A 18 22.39 -19.34 -0.12
N ALA A 19 23.11 -19.59 0.98
CA ALA A 19 24.55 -19.37 1.04
C ALA A 19 25.31 -20.35 0.13
N GLY A 20 26.28 -19.85 -0.62
CA GLY A 20 27.10 -20.65 -1.54
C GLY A 20 27.85 -19.77 -2.55
N TYR A 21 28.80 -20.38 -3.26
CA TYR A 21 29.48 -19.75 -4.39
C TYR A 21 28.70 -20.04 -5.67
N TYR A 22 28.40 -19.00 -6.45
CA TYR A 22 27.63 -19.11 -7.69
C TYR A 22 28.55 -18.89 -8.89
N GLU A 23 28.82 -19.95 -9.67
CA GLU A 23 29.64 -19.89 -10.89
C GLU A 23 28.92 -19.24 -12.08
N LYS A 24 27.59 -19.20 -12.04
CA LYS A 24 26.74 -18.62 -13.08
C LYS A 24 26.23 -17.24 -12.64
N PRO A 25 26.09 -16.28 -13.56
CA PRO A 25 25.58 -14.95 -13.24
C PRO A 25 24.16 -15.04 -12.67
N ILE A 26 23.89 -14.23 -11.63
CA ILE A 26 22.59 -14.12 -10.99
C ILE A 26 21.93 -12.83 -11.47
N ALA A 27 20.75 -12.95 -12.06
CA ALA A 27 19.94 -11.79 -12.42
C ALA A 27 19.23 -11.26 -11.17
N THR A 28 19.36 -9.97 -10.92
CA THR A 28 18.59 -9.26 -9.88
C THR A 28 17.48 -8.46 -10.57
N ILE A 29 16.26 -8.58 -10.07
CA ILE A 29 15.10 -7.82 -10.55
C ILE A 29 14.49 -7.12 -9.35
N ASP A 30 14.43 -5.80 -9.41
CA ASP A 30 13.85 -4.94 -8.39
C ASP A 30 12.67 -4.13 -8.97
N PHE A 31 11.76 -3.71 -8.08
CA PHE A 31 10.70 -2.78 -8.43
C PHE A 31 11.18 -1.36 -8.16
N ALA A 32 11.32 -0.56 -9.22
CA ALA A 32 11.61 0.86 -9.06
C ALA A 32 10.48 1.54 -8.27
N SER A 33 10.82 2.18 -7.16
CA SER A 33 9.87 2.95 -6.34
C SER A 33 8.62 2.16 -5.94
N LEU A 34 8.80 0.95 -5.38
CA LEU A 34 7.72 0.04 -4.99
C LEU A 34 6.61 0.72 -4.14
N TYR A 35 6.96 1.32 -3.01
CA TYR A 35 5.98 1.91 -2.11
C TYR A 35 5.26 3.13 -2.70
N PRO A 36 5.96 4.12 -3.30
CA PRO A 36 5.29 5.20 -4.02
C PRO A 36 4.35 4.67 -5.11
N SER A 37 4.79 3.71 -5.92
CA SER A 37 3.96 3.14 -6.99
C SER A 37 2.68 2.49 -6.48
N ILE A 38 2.76 1.74 -5.36
CA ILE A 38 1.59 1.15 -4.71
C ILE A 38 0.65 2.25 -4.17
N MET A 39 1.18 3.27 -3.51
CA MET A 39 0.38 4.37 -2.96
C MET A 39 -0.41 5.10 -4.05
N MET A 40 0.19 5.32 -5.22
CA MET A 40 -0.47 5.96 -6.36
C MET A 40 -1.52 5.04 -6.99
N ALA A 41 -1.18 3.78 -7.25
CA ALA A 41 -2.07 2.83 -7.92
C ALA A 41 -3.37 2.57 -7.13
N TYR A 42 -3.26 2.51 -5.80
CA TYR A 42 -4.39 2.24 -4.92
C TYR A 42 -5.01 3.49 -4.29
N ASN A 43 -4.53 4.69 -4.66
CA ASN A 43 -5.01 5.97 -4.14
C ASN A 43 -4.96 6.02 -2.59
N LEU A 44 -3.89 5.51 -1.99
CA LEU A 44 -3.72 5.38 -0.53
C LEU A 44 -3.38 6.75 0.08
N CYS A 45 -4.37 7.45 0.63
CA CYS A 45 -4.19 8.74 1.28
C CYS A 45 -5.12 8.84 2.50
N TYR A 46 -4.72 9.62 3.49
CA TYR A 46 -5.59 9.90 4.64
C TYR A 46 -6.92 10.54 4.21
N CYS A 47 -6.92 11.34 3.14
CA CYS A 47 -8.12 11.98 2.62
C CYS A 47 -9.07 11.01 1.90
N THR A 48 -8.58 9.82 1.50
CA THR A 48 -9.35 8.82 0.75
C THR A 48 -9.73 7.63 1.63
N LEU A 49 -9.26 7.59 2.88
CA LEU A 49 -9.63 6.58 3.87
C LEU A 49 -11.08 6.78 4.33
N VAL A 50 -11.88 5.73 4.24
CA VAL A 50 -13.28 5.74 4.69
C VAL A 50 -13.54 4.68 5.73
N THR A 51 -14.31 5.04 6.75
CA THR A 51 -14.75 4.06 7.75
C THR A 51 -15.87 3.19 7.17
N PRO A 52 -16.07 1.96 7.69
CA PRO A 52 -17.21 1.13 7.29
C PRO A 52 -18.56 1.81 7.51
N GLU A 53 -18.65 2.74 8.46
CA GLU A 53 -19.87 3.50 8.72
C GLU A 53 -20.14 4.52 7.62
N ASP A 54 -19.11 5.23 7.16
CA ASP A 54 -19.23 6.22 6.08
C ASP A 54 -19.59 5.56 4.75
N VAL A 55 -19.03 4.37 4.47
CA VAL A 55 -19.41 3.57 3.29
C VAL A 55 -20.90 3.24 3.30
N ARG A 56 -21.47 2.90 4.45
CA ARG A 56 -22.91 2.64 4.60
C ARG A 56 -23.75 3.91 4.49
N LYS A 57 -23.32 5.01 5.12
CA LYS A 57 -24.02 6.30 5.10
C LYS A 57 -24.09 6.89 3.70
N LEU A 58 -22.99 6.81 2.95
CA LEU A 58 -22.87 7.35 1.60
C LEU A 58 -23.35 6.38 0.52
N ASN A 59 -23.77 5.16 0.91
CA ASN A 59 -24.22 4.09 0.02
C ASN A 59 -23.26 3.89 -1.17
N LEU A 60 -21.95 3.87 -0.88
CA LEU A 60 -20.93 3.83 -1.92
C LEU A 60 -20.96 2.47 -2.63
N PRO A 61 -21.02 2.44 -3.97
CA PRO A 61 -20.97 1.20 -4.70
C PRO A 61 -19.61 0.52 -4.47
N PRO A 62 -19.56 -0.83 -4.38
CA PRO A 62 -18.32 -1.57 -4.18
C PRO A 62 -17.29 -1.31 -5.29
N GLU A 63 -17.74 -0.90 -6.48
CA GLU A 63 -16.89 -0.50 -7.60
C GLU A 63 -16.10 0.79 -7.36
N SER A 64 -16.50 1.62 -6.40
CA SER A 64 -15.88 2.90 -6.08
C SER A 64 -14.86 2.85 -4.95
N VAL A 65 -14.67 1.67 -4.33
CA VAL A 65 -13.80 1.49 -3.18
C VAL A 65 -12.76 0.39 -3.42
N ASN A 66 -11.60 0.54 -2.81
CA ASN A 66 -10.53 -0.46 -2.72
C ASN A 66 -10.43 -0.92 -1.27
N LYS A 67 -10.19 -2.21 -1.05
CA LYS A 67 -9.91 -2.77 0.28
C LYS A 67 -8.47 -3.23 0.34
N THR A 68 -7.77 -2.87 1.40
CA THR A 68 -6.41 -3.36 1.67
C THR A 68 -6.46 -4.78 2.25
N PRO A 69 -5.35 -5.54 2.13
CA PRO A 69 -5.20 -6.81 2.84
C PRO A 69 -5.28 -6.69 4.37
N SER A 70 -5.00 -5.50 4.91
CA SER A 70 -5.11 -5.16 6.32
C SER A 70 -6.55 -4.84 6.77
N GLY A 71 -7.48 -4.64 5.83
CA GLY A 71 -8.91 -4.48 6.09
C GLY A 71 -9.44 -3.05 6.02
N GLU A 72 -8.58 -2.05 5.80
CA GLU A 72 -8.99 -0.67 5.58
C GLU A 72 -9.61 -0.48 4.18
N THR A 73 -10.50 0.51 4.07
CA THR A 73 -11.21 0.81 2.82
C THR A 73 -10.84 2.21 2.35
N PHE A 74 -10.47 2.33 1.08
CA PHE A 74 -10.09 3.58 0.44
C PHE A 74 -10.99 3.86 -0.76
N VAL A 75 -11.33 5.12 -0.98
CA VAL A 75 -12.10 5.56 -2.14
C VAL A 75 -11.20 5.63 -3.38
N LYS A 76 -11.70 5.19 -4.53
CA LYS A 76 -11.00 5.29 -5.79
C LYS A 76 -10.87 6.75 -6.25
N SER A 77 -9.89 6.99 -7.12
CA SER A 77 -9.58 8.33 -7.65
C SER A 77 -10.71 8.96 -8.48
N ASN A 78 -11.72 8.17 -8.86
CA ASN A 78 -12.92 8.64 -9.56
C ASN A 78 -13.81 9.53 -8.70
N LEU A 79 -13.85 9.34 -7.38
CA LEU A 79 -14.60 10.20 -6.46
C LEU A 79 -13.69 11.24 -5.80
N GLN A 80 -12.48 10.85 -5.41
CA GLN A 80 -11.55 11.74 -4.73
C GLN A 80 -10.10 11.38 -5.03
N LYS A 81 -9.36 12.33 -5.59
CA LYS A 81 -7.93 12.17 -5.85
C LYS A 81 -7.14 12.32 -4.56
N ALA A 82 -6.22 11.39 -4.29
CA ALA A 82 -5.26 11.51 -3.21
C ALA A 82 -4.37 12.76 -3.38
N SER A 83 -4.23 13.53 -2.32
CA SER A 83 -3.27 14.64 -2.21
C SER A 83 -1.86 14.14 -1.85
N ILE A 84 -1.45 13.01 -2.44
CA ILE A 84 -0.04 12.61 -2.40
C ILE A 84 0.67 13.60 -3.31
N GLY A 85 1.54 14.46 -2.76
CA GLY A 85 2.23 15.51 -3.51
C GLY A 85 2.81 14.97 -4.82
N MET A 86 2.08 15.22 -5.91
CA MET A 86 2.27 14.63 -7.24
C MET A 86 2.81 15.68 -8.22
N ASP A 87 3.34 16.78 -7.70
CA ASP A 87 3.71 17.92 -8.52
C ASP A 87 5.09 17.74 -9.19
N ASN A 88 5.85 16.68 -8.89
CA ASN A 88 7.26 16.55 -9.31
C ASN A 88 7.76 15.14 -9.69
N LEU A 89 6.90 14.20 -10.13
CA LEU A 89 7.35 12.85 -10.54
C LEU A 89 7.25 12.55 -12.05
N ASN A 90 6.93 13.56 -12.86
CA ASN A 90 7.01 13.49 -14.33
C ASN A 90 8.01 14.55 -14.87
N ALA A 91 9.22 14.60 -14.31
CA ALA A 91 10.36 15.34 -14.87
C ALA A 91 11.52 14.38 -15.15
#